data_AF-A0A1N7F9W8-F1
#
_entry.id   AF-A0A1N7F9W8-F1
#
_cell.length_a   1.000
_cell.length_b   1.000
_cell.length_c   1.000
_cell.angle_alpha   90.00
_cell.angle_beta   90.00
_cell.angle_gamma   90.00
#
_symmetry.space_group_name_H-M   'P 1'
#
loop_
_entity.id
_entity.type
_entity.pdbx_description
1 polymer ?
#
loop_
_entity_poly.entity_id
_entity_poly.type
_entity_poly.pdbx_seq_one_letter_code
_entity_poly.pdbx_strand_id
1 'polypeptide(L)'
;MLKRIDADTLRAHCADVAARTADPAALAGQLTADGTALADRLHRGDDLDDADAARLAVALHIIRVRDVATARITRLNAARLAVQWSRFGVRVPPVFVAPAAFLAAHACQLYGNLPGTYAALRVALDAQPGYRLAAMLHAGLFFQEDGGFDVSDVALPPAEPAAEWLDPLRERLDLFDLFNRAGAVG
;
A
#
# COMPACT_ATOMS: atom_id res chain seq x y z
N MET A 1 5.89 -10.06 21.55
CA MET A 1 6.47 -8.91 20.81
C MET A 1 6.60 -9.34 19.36
N LEU A 2 5.94 -8.67 18.40
CA LEU A 2 6.08 -9.03 16.99
C LEU A 2 7.51 -8.71 16.51
N LYS A 3 8.16 -9.65 15.83
CA LYS A 3 9.50 -9.47 15.27
C LYS A 3 9.41 -8.61 14.01
N ARG A 4 10.24 -7.56 13.92
CA ARG A 4 10.40 -6.79 12.68
C ARG A 4 11.10 -7.64 11.63
N ILE A 5 10.74 -7.41 10.36
CA ILE A 5 11.45 -7.97 9.22
C ILE A 5 12.88 -7.46 9.29
N ASP A 6 13.82 -8.37 9.08
CA ASP A 6 15.22 -8.04 9.01
C ASP A 6 15.49 -7.07 7.83
N ALA A 7 16.24 -6.01 8.11
CA ALA A 7 16.53 -4.96 7.13
C ALA A 7 17.36 -5.50 5.96
N ASP A 8 18.18 -6.53 6.20
CA ASP A 8 19.01 -7.13 5.16
C ASP A 8 18.17 -7.98 4.20
N THR A 9 17.18 -8.71 4.71
CA THR A 9 16.19 -9.44 3.89
C THR A 9 15.45 -8.50 2.94
N LEU A 10 15.00 -7.34 3.43
CA LEU A 10 14.31 -6.35 2.62
C LEU A 10 15.24 -5.72 1.58
N ARG A 11 16.47 -5.37 1.98
CA ARG A 11 17.49 -4.82 1.06
C ARG A 11 17.86 -5.81 -0.03
N ALA A 12 18.04 -7.08 0.31
CA ALA A 12 18.33 -8.14 -0.64
C ALA A 12 17.19 -8.31 -1.66
N HIS A 13 15.93 -8.25 -1.21
CA HIS A 13 14.79 -8.31 -2.13
C HIS A 13 14.73 -7.09 -3.06
N CYS A 14 14.94 -5.87 -2.56
CA CYS A 14 15.01 -4.68 -3.40
C CYS A 14 16.14 -4.77 -4.44
N ALA A 15 17.30 -5.32 -4.07
CA ALA A 15 18.43 -5.53 -4.98
C ALA A 15 18.12 -6.58 -6.06
N ASP A 16 17.45 -7.70 -5.70
CA ASP A 16 17.00 -8.71 -6.67
C ASP A 16 16.02 -8.13 -7.68
N VAL A 17 15.00 -7.41 -7.20
CA VAL A 17 14.05 -6.70 -8.07
C VAL A 17 14.80 -5.74 -8.98
N ALA A 18 15.84 -5.09 -8.46
CA ALA A 18 16.62 -4.17 -9.26
C ALA A 18 17.44 -4.85 -10.39
N ALA A 19 18.07 -5.98 -10.09
CA ALA A 19 18.84 -6.73 -11.07
C ALA A 19 17.97 -7.26 -12.23
N ARG A 20 16.65 -7.41 -12.04
CA ARG A 20 15.72 -8.05 -12.98
C ARG A 20 15.03 -7.10 -13.95
N THR A 21 15.52 -5.86 -14.08
CA THR A 21 14.90 -4.79 -14.88
C THR A 21 15.10 -4.87 -16.39
N ALA A 22 15.73 -5.92 -16.91
CA ALA A 22 15.93 -6.11 -18.34
C ALA A 22 14.60 -6.07 -19.15
N ASP A 23 13.48 -6.46 -18.54
CA ASP A 23 12.12 -6.21 -19.04
C ASP A 23 11.23 -5.64 -17.91
N PRO A 24 11.06 -4.31 -17.84
CA PRO A 24 10.28 -3.67 -16.79
C PRO A 24 8.80 -4.04 -16.80
N ALA A 25 8.22 -4.36 -17.96
CA ALA A 25 6.80 -4.68 -18.09
C ALA A 25 6.50 -6.09 -17.57
N ALA A 26 7.34 -7.07 -17.96
CA ALA A 26 7.24 -8.42 -17.44
C ALA A 26 7.48 -8.45 -15.92
N LEU A 27 8.48 -7.71 -15.43
CA LEU A 27 8.76 -7.58 -14.00
C LEU A 27 7.58 -6.96 -13.25
N ALA A 28 6.99 -5.87 -13.76
CA ALA A 28 5.82 -5.24 -13.14
C ALA A 28 4.61 -6.18 -13.10
N GLY A 29 4.36 -6.95 -14.17
CA GLY A 29 3.32 -7.97 -14.23
C GLY A 29 3.52 -9.05 -13.17
N GLN A 30 4.76 -9.55 -13.04
CA GLN A 30 5.12 -10.56 -12.05
C GLN A 30 4.97 -10.03 -10.61
N LEU A 31 5.53 -8.87 -10.29
CA LEU A 31 5.42 -8.27 -8.96
C LEU A 31 3.97 -7.98 -8.57
N THR A 32 3.14 -7.64 -9.54
CA THR A 32 1.69 -7.46 -9.32
C THR A 32 1.03 -8.81 -8.99
N ALA A 33 1.29 -9.86 -9.76
CA ALA A 33 0.74 -11.19 -9.51
C ALA A 33 1.19 -11.74 -8.14
N ASP A 34 2.48 -11.68 -7.85
CA ASP A 34 3.06 -12.15 -6.59
C ASP A 34 2.54 -11.32 -5.40
N GLY A 35 2.52 -10.00 -5.53
CA GLY A 35 2.02 -9.09 -4.49
C GLY A 35 0.55 -9.31 -4.15
N THR A 36 -0.30 -9.49 -5.18
CA THR A 36 -1.74 -9.76 -4.97
C THR A 36 -1.98 -11.13 -4.33
N ALA A 37 -1.18 -12.14 -4.67
CA ALA A 37 -1.24 -13.46 -4.05
C ALA A 37 -0.80 -13.43 -2.57
N LEU A 38 0.23 -12.64 -2.24
CA LEU A 38 0.69 -12.44 -0.86
C LEU A 38 -0.33 -11.65 -0.02
N ALA A 39 -0.95 -10.62 -0.60
CA ALA A 39 -2.04 -9.90 0.04
C ALA A 39 -3.24 -10.83 0.34
N ASP A 40 -3.57 -11.75 -0.59
CA ASP A 40 -4.60 -12.76 -0.37
C ASP A 40 -4.27 -13.73 0.77
N ARG A 41 -3.01 -14.17 0.86
CA ARG A 41 -2.54 -15.00 1.97
C ARG A 41 -2.72 -14.28 3.30
N LEU A 42 -2.26 -13.02 3.39
CA LEU A 42 -2.47 -12.20 4.58
C LEU A 42 -3.97 -12.08 4.91
N HIS A 43 -4.81 -11.83 3.91
CA HIS A 43 -6.26 -11.73 4.05
C HIS A 43 -6.95 -13.03 4.42
N ARG A 44 -6.36 -14.20 4.19
CA ARG A 44 -6.85 -15.47 4.76
C ARG A 44 -6.39 -15.69 6.20
N GLY A 45 -5.40 -14.92 6.65
CA GLY A 45 -4.74 -15.11 7.94
C GLY A 45 -3.61 -16.12 7.90
N ASP A 46 -3.11 -16.41 6.70
CA ASP A 46 -1.90 -17.21 6.54
C ASP A 46 -0.71 -16.42 7.09
N ASP A 47 0.18 -17.11 7.81
CA ASP A 47 1.42 -16.49 8.27
C ASP A 47 2.34 -16.21 7.06
N LEU A 48 2.88 -14.99 7.03
CA LEU A 48 3.94 -14.61 6.10
C LEU A 48 5.28 -14.68 6.85
N ASP A 49 6.22 -15.46 6.32
CA ASP A 49 7.59 -15.42 6.80
C ASP A 49 8.25 -14.06 6.49
N ASP A 50 9.48 -13.85 6.95
CA ASP A 50 10.16 -12.56 6.78
C ASP A 50 10.45 -12.24 5.29
N ALA A 51 10.62 -13.25 4.44
CA ALA A 51 10.87 -13.07 3.00
C ALA A 51 9.60 -12.70 2.23
N ASP A 52 8.49 -13.41 2.48
CA ASP A 52 7.17 -13.12 1.92
C ASP A 52 6.66 -11.76 2.41
N ALA A 53 6.91 -11.43 3.67
CA ALA A 53 6.54 -10.12 4.21
C ALA A 53 7.34 -8.98 3.56
N ALA A 54 8.64 -9.19 3.28
CA ALA A 54 9.47 -8.23 2.55
C ALA A 54 8.97 -8.03 1.10
N ARG A 55 8.62 -9.12 0.41
CA ARG A 55 8.04 -9.08 -0.94
C ARG A 55 6.73 -8.31 -0.97
N LEU A 56 5.84 -8.59 -0.03
CA LEU A 56 4.57 -7.87 0.07
C LEU A 56 4.80 -6.38 0.37
N ALA A 57 5.74 -6.05 1.27
CA ALA A 57 6.03 -4.66 1.63
C ALA A 57 6.47 -3.84 0.40
N VAL A 58 7.34 -4.41 -0.45
CA VAL A 58 7.75 -3.78 -1.71
C VAL A 58 6.59 -3.72 -2.70
N ALA A 59 5.86 -4.83 -2.89
CA ALA A 59 4.78 -4.92 -3.86
C ALA A 59 3.61 -3.95 -3.58
N LEU A 60 3.35 -3.61 -2.30
CA LEU A 60 2.36 -2.60 -1.94
C LEU A 60 2.70 -1.18 -2.43
N HIS A 61 3.89 -0.92 -2.95
CA HIS A 61 4.18 0.34 -3.64
C HIS A 61 3.62 0.39 -5.06
N ILE A 62 3.25 -0.77 -5.64
CA ILE A 62 2.55 -0.88 -6.92
C ILE A 62 1.06 -0.61 -6.71
N ILE A 63 0.51 0.35 -7.45
CA ILE A 63 -0.90 0.76 -7.33
C ILE A 63 -1.85 -0.43 -7.48
N ARG A 64 -1.65 -1.26 -8.50
CA ARG A 64 -2.55 -2.39 -8.77
C ARG A 64 -2.63 -3.39 -7.62
N VAL A 65 -1.52 -3.64 -6.92
CA VAL A 65 -1.54 -4.51 -5.73
C VAL A 65 -2.37 -3.88 -4.61
N ARG A 66 -2.23 -2.56 -4.38
CA ARG A 66 -3.02 -1.84 -3.38
C ARG A 66 -4.50 -1.79 -3.72
N ASP A 67 -4.85 -1.54 -4.97
CA ASP A 67 -6.25 -1.43 -5.41
C ASP A 67 -6.97 -2.77 -5.21
N VAL A 68 -6.31 -3.86 -5.60
CA VAL A 68 -6.83 -5.23 -5.38
C VAL A 68 -6.94 -5.54 -3.89
N ALA A 69 -5.93 -5.20 -3.09
CA ALA A 69 -5.97 -5.38 -1.65
C ALA A 69 -7.10 -4.57 -1.00
N THR A 70 -7.33 -3.33 -1.46
CA THR A 70 -8.40 -2.46 -0.97
C THR A 70 -9.77 -3.03 -1.34
N ALA A 71 -9.97 -3.43 -2.60
CA ALA A 71 -11.23 -3.97 -3.10
C ALA A 71 -11.67 -5.27 -2.39
N ARG A 72 -10.71 -6.03 -1.83
CA ARG A 72 -10.97 -7.25 -1.05
C ARG A 72 -11.34 -7.00 0.41
N ILE A 73 -11.16 -5.77 0.90
CA ILE A 73 -11.66 -5.34 2.21
C ILE A 73 -13.15 -5.05 2.07
N THR A 74 -13.96 -5.84 2.75
CA THR A 74 -15.43 -5.74 2.78
C THR A 74 -15.90 -5.52 4.21
N ARG A 75 -17.13 -5.01 4.39
CA ARG A 75 -17.71 -4.82 5.73
C ARG A 75 -17.68 -6.11 6.58
N LEU A 76 -17.76 -7.28 5.95
CA LEU A 76 -17.76 -8.58 6.62
C LEU A 76 -16.40 -8.98 7.20
N ASN A 77 -15.30 -8.56 6.57
CA ASN A 77 -13.94 -8.95 6.97
C ASN A 77 -13.09 -7.80 7.52
N ALA A 78 -13.59 -6.55 7.45
CA ALA A 78 -12.83 -5.35 7.74
C ALA A 78 -12.20 -5.32 9.14
N ALA A 79 -12.93 -5.73 10.20
CA ALA A 79 -12.36 -5.76 11.55
C ALA A 79 -11.13 -6.68 11.66
N ARG A 80 -11.17 -7.85 11.01
CA ARG A 80 -10.06 -8.79 10.95
C ARG A 80 -8.91 -8.24 10.11
N LEU A 81 -9.22 -7.68 8.94
CA LEU A 81 -8.20 -7.13 8.03
C LEU A 81 -7.51 -5.89 8.62
N ALA A 82 -8.21 -5.07 9.41
CA ALA A 82 -7.60 -3.96 10.14
C ALA A 82 -6.50 -4.45 11.09
N VAL A 83 -6.75 -5.53 11.84
CA VAL A 83 -5.75 -6.15 12.73
C VAL A 83 -4.58 -6.73 11.93
N GLN A 84 -4.86 -7.43 10.84
CA GLN A 84 -3.82 -8.05 10.01
C GLN A 84 -2.91 -7.03 9.36
N TRP A 85 -3.47 -5.99 8.73
CA TRP A 85 -2.70 -4.90 8.14
C TRP A 85 -1.92 -4.10 9.18
N SER A 86 -2.50 -3.86 10.37
CA SER A 86 -1.78 -3.21 11.47
C SER A 86 -0.59 -4.05 11.95
N ARG A 87 -0.77 -5.37 12.13
CA ARG A 87 0.32 -6.28 12.52
C ARG A 87 1.40 -6.36 11.45
N PHE A 88 1.02 -6.40 10.18
CA PHE A 88 1.96 -6.34 9.07
C PHE A 88 2.75 -5.02 9.07
N GLY A 89 2.06 -3.89 9.25
CA GLY A 89 2.66 -2.56 9.38
C GLY A 89 3.71 -2.46 10.49
N VAL A 90 3.49 -3.13 11.63
CA VAL A 90 4.47 -3.17 12.74
C VAL A 90 5.74 -3.95 12.37
N ARG A 91 5.66 -4.91 11.44
CA ARG A 91 6.80 -5.72 11.01
C ARG A 91 7.68 -5.02 9.99
N VAL A 92 7.12 -4.14 9.15
CA VAL A 92 7.86 -3.50 8.05
C VAL A 92 8.66 -2.28 8.51
N PRO A 93 9.83 -1.98 7.90
CA PRO A 93 10.57 -0.76 8.18
C PRO A 93 9.79 0.51 7.85
N PRO A 94 10.06 1.65 8.52
CA PRO A 94 9.27 2.88 8.40
C PRO A 94 8.96 3.33 6.98
N VAL A 95 9.92 3.22 6.06
CA VAL A 95 9.78 3.65 4.66
C VAL A 95 8.76 2.83 3.85
N PHE A 96 8.33 1.66 4.34
CA PHE A 96 7.33 0.78 3.72
C PHE A 96 6.01 0.70 4.53
N VAL A 97 5.90 1.45 5.63
CA VAL A 97 4.72 1.35 6.53
C VAL A 97 3.47 1.97 5.91
N ALA A 98 3.60 3.06 5.13
CA ALA A 98 2.47 3.89 4.73
C ALA A 98 1.35 3.12 3.98
N PRO A 99 1.64 2.25 2.99
CA PRO A 99 0.60 1.45 2.34
C PRO A 99 -0.17 0.52 3.27
N ALA A 100 0.53 -0.17 4.18
CA ALA A 100 -0.09 -1.09 5.13
C ALA A 100 -0.96 -0.34 6.15
N ALA A 101 -0.48 0.80 6.64
CA ALA A 101 -1.22 1.67 7.54
C ALA A 101 -2.48 2.26 6.88
N PHE A 102 -2.41 2.64 5.60
CA PHE A 102 -3.58 3.05 4.84
C PHE A 102 -4.62 1.91 4.70
N LEU A 103 -4.19 0.69 4.37
CA LEU A 103 -5.11 -0.45 4.26
C LEU A 103 -5.78 -0.78 5.61
N ALA A 104 -5.04 -0.64 6.72
CA ALA A 104 -5.61 -0.74 8.07
C ALA A 104 -6.63 0.38 8.35
N ALA A 105 -6.34 1.62 7.95
CA ALA A 105 -7.26 2.75 8.10
C ALA A 105 -8.54 2.54 7.30
N HIS A 106 -8.43 2.15 6.03
CA HIS A 106 -9.59 1.87 5.17
C HIS A 106 -10.47 0.76 5.77
N ALA A 107 -9.85 -0.30 6.28
CA ALA A 107 -10.57 -1.34 7.00
C ALA A 107 -11.28 -0.79 8.25
N CYS A 108 -10.59 -0.05 9.12
CA CYS A 108 -11.19 0.62 10.28
C CYS A 108 -12.41 1.46 9.94
N GLN A 109 -12.32 2.27 8.88
CA GLN A 109 -13.43 3.11 8.44
C GLN A 109 -14.62 2.25 8.01
N LEU A 110 -14.37 1.19 7.25
CA LEU A 110 -15.42 0.37 6.66
C LEU A 110 -16.30 -0.36 7.69
N TYR A 111 -15.76 -0.69 8.88
CA TYR A 111 -16.54 -1.23 9.99
C TYR A 111 -16.89 -0.20 11.09
N GLY A 112 -16.66 1.09 10.85
CA GLY A 112 -17.10 2.18 11.74
C GLY A 112 -16.16 2.49 12.92
N ASN A 113 -14.92 2.03 12.90
CA ASN A 113 -13.92 2.38 13.92
C ASN A 113 -13.17 3.67 13.54
N LEU A 114 -13.82 4.82 13.74
CA LEU A 114 -13.21 6.13 13.44
C LEU A 114 -11.91 6.37 14.23
N PRO A 115 -11.81 6.11 15.56
CA PRO A 115 -10.54 6.29 16.28
C PRO A 115 -9.39 5.46 15.69
N GLY A 116 -9.67 4.19 15.32
CA GLY A 116 -8.69 3.33 14.66
C GLY A 116 -8.30 3.82 13.27
N THR A 117 -9.24 4.45 12.55
CA THR A 117 -9.00 5.06 11.24
C THR A 117 -8.02 6.22 11.36
N TYR A 118 -8.29 7.19 12.24
CA TYR A 118 -7.40 8.32 12.48
C TYR A 118 -6.02 7.89 12.98
N ALA A 119 -5.96 6.91 13.89
CA ALA A 119 -4.69 6.40 14.40
C ALA A 119 -3.83 5.78 13.28
N ALA A 120 -4.43 4.97 12.40
CA ALA A 120 -3.74 4.34 11.28
C ALA A 120 -3.34 5.36 10.20
N LEU A 121 -4.18 6.36 9.92
CA LEU A 121 -3.86 7.45 8.99
C LEU A 121 -2.68 8.29 9.47
N ARG A 122 -2.63 8.60 10.78
CA ARG A 122 -1.48 9.29 11.38
C ARG A 122 -0.20 8.48 11.17
N VAL A 123 -0.22 7.17 11.40
CA VAL A 123 0.95 6.31 11.14
C VAL A 123 1.37 6.36 9.66
N ALA A 124 0.41 6.36 8.73
CA ALA A 124 0.71 6.44 7.30
C ALA A 124 1.35 7.80 6.92
N LEU A 125 0.79 8.90 7.41
CA LEU A 125 1.23 10.26 7.10
C LEU A 125 2.51 10.65 7.85
N ASP A 126 2.73 10.15 9.06
CA ASP A 126 4.00 10.33 9.78
C ASP A 126 5.13 9.58 9.07
N ALA A 127 4.86 8.38 8.55
CA ALA A 127 5.82 7.61 7.78
C ALA A 127 6.10 8.20 6.39
N GLN A 128 5.06 8.73 5.73
CA GLN A 128 5.15 9.34 4.41
C GLN A 128 4.13 10.49 4.29
N PRO A 129 4.53 11.76 4.58
CA PRO A 129 3.62 12.90 4.55
C PRO A 129 2.94 13.15 3.19
N GLY A 130 3.59 12.73 2.10
CA GLY A 130 3.06 12.81 0.74
C GLY A 130 2.18 11.63 0.30
N TYR A 131 1.80 10.71 1.19
CA TYR A 131 1.04 9.52 0.81
C TYR A 131 -0.42 9.85 0.47
N ARG A 132 -0.66 10.13 -0.82
CA ARG A 132 -1.93 10.69 -1.34
C ARG A 132 -3.19 9.94 -0.93
N LEU A 133 -3.18 8.60 -0.91
CA LEU A 133 -4.36 7.82 -0.53
C LEU A 133 -4.75 8.03 0.94
N ALA A 134 -3.78 8.13 1.84
CA ALA A 134 -4.06 8.46 3.24
C ALA A 134 -4.58 9.89 3.37
N ALA A 135 -4.00 10.85 2.63
CA ALA A 135 -4.47 12.22 2.63
C ALA A 135 -5.91 12.35 2.10
N MET A 136 -6.25 11.64 1.02
CA MET A 136 -7.61 11.60 0.47
C MET A 136 -8.60 10.99 1.46
N LEU A 137 -8.25 9.86 2.08
CA LEU A 137 -9.11 9.23 3.07
C LEU A 137 -9.34 10.16 4.28
N HIS A 138 -8.26 10.77 4.77
CA HIS A 138 -8.29 11.71 5.88
C HIS A 138 -9.20 12.92 5.57
N ALA A 139 -9.07 13.51 4.39
CA ALA A 139 -9.94 14.60 3.93
C ALA A 139 -11.40 14.17 3.84
N GLY A 140 -11.66 12.95 3.32
CA GLY A 140 -13.00 12.37 3.23
C GLY A 140 -13.70 12.25 4.59
N LEU A 141 -12.97 11.92 5.66
CA LEU A 141 -13.54 11.79 7.01
C LEU A 141 -14.07 13.11 7.56
N PHE A 142 -13.37 14.23 7.32
CA PHE A 142 -13.83 15.55 7.76
C PHE A 142 -15.21 15.90 7.18
N PHE A 143 -15.47 15.53 5.92
CA PHE A 143 -16.79 15.75 5.31
C PHE A 143 -17.91 14.87 5.89
N GLN A 144 -17.58 13.78 6.58
CA GLN A 144 -18.57 12.91 7.24
C GLN A 144 -18.99 13.43 8.61
N GLU A 145 -18.13 14.17 9.32
CA GLU A 145 -18.43 14.75 10.63
C GLU A 145 -19.41 15.95 10.53
N ASP A 146 -19.41 16.67 9.41
CA ASP A 146 -20.25 17.86 9.15
C ASP A 146 -21.55 17.56 8.37
N GLY A 147 -22.00 16.30 8.32
CA GLY A 147 -23.30 15.94 7.74
C GLY A 147 -23.27 15.28 6.35
N GLY A 148 -22.09 14.84 5.88
CA GLY A 148 -21.94 13.96 4.72
C GLY A 148 -22.19 14.64 3.37
N PHE A 149 -21.29 14.42 2.42
CA PHE A 149 -21.54 14.76 1.02
C PHE A 149 -22.52 13.73 0.42
N ASP A 150 -23.67 14.18 -0.09
CA ASP A 150 -24.54 13.32 -0.88
C ASP A 150 -23.89 13.04 -2.23
N VAL A 151 -23.30 11.85 -2.38
CA VAL A 151 -22.63 11.41 -3.61
C VAL A 151 -23.63 11.02 -4.71
N SER A 152 -24.93 11.05 -4.43
CA SER A 152 -25.99 10.82 -5.43
C SER A 152 -25.92 11.80 -6.59
N ASP A 153 -25.46 13.02 -6.33
CA ASP A 153 -25.44 14.12 -7.30
C ASP A 153 -24.07 14.34 -7.95
N VAL A 154 -23.05 13.57 -7.56
CA VAL A 154 -21.70 13.68 -8.14
C VAL A 154 -21.60 12.76 -9.34
N ALA A 155 -21.67 13.33 -10.55
CA ALA A 155 -21.35 12.62 -11.78
C ALA A 155 -19.87 12.18 -11.74
N LEU A 156 -19.63 10.89 -11.51
CA LEU A 156 -18.28 10.32 -11.58
C LEU A 156 -17.78 10.41 -13.03
N PRO A 157 -16.55 10.90 -13.26
CA PRO A 157 -15.96 10.89 -14.60
C PRO A 157 -15.83 9.44 -15.11
N PRO A 158 -15.89 9.22 -16.44
CA PRO A 158 -15.82 7.88 -17.01
C PRO A 158 -14.54 7.15 -16.58
N ALA A 159 -14.70 5.86 -16.24
CA ALA A 159 -13.71 5.02 -15.57
C ALA A 159 -12.50 4.60 -16.43
N GLU A 160 -12.20 5.29 -17.53
CA GLU A 160 -11.04 4.97 -18.34
C GLU A 160 -9.80 5.74 -17.81
N PRO A 161 -8.72 5.05 -17.42
CA PRO A 161 -7.51 5.71 -16.97
C PRO A 161 -6.85 6.42 -18.14
N ALA A 162 -6.99 7.75 -18.20
CA ALA A 162 -6.27 8.57 -19.16
C ALA A 162 -4.76 8.50 -18.88
N ALA A 163 -3.95 8.30 -19.93
CA ALA A 163 -2.50 8.09 -19.82
C ALA A 163 -1.75 9.20 -19.06
N GLU A 164 -2.31 10.41 -19.08
CA GLU A 164 -1.91 11.62 -18.33
C GLU A 164 -1.94 11.47 -16.79
N TRP A 165 -2.72 10.52 -16.25
CA TRP A 165 -2.81 10.30 -14.79
C TRP A 165 -1.61 9.51 -14.24
N LEU A 166 -0.78 8.94 -15.12
CA LEU A 166 0.42 8.19 -14.77
C LEU A 166 1.70 9.05 -14.74
N ASP A 167 1.65 10.28 -15.25
CA ASP A 167 2.84 11.17 -15.30
C ASP A 167 3.36 11.57 -13.91
N PRO A 168 2.50 11.88 -12.91
CA PRO A 168 2.98 12.16 -11.55
C PRO A 168 3.53 10.92 -10.82
N LEU A 169 3.23 9.71 -11.31
CA LEU A 169 3.78 8.45 -10.79
C LEU A 169 5.16 8.14 -11.39
N ARG A 170 5.43 8.59 -12.63
CA ARG A 170 6.78 8.57 -13.22
C ARG A 170 7.75 9.50 -12.50
N GLU A 171 7.28 10.65 -12.01
CA GLU A 171 8.13 11.63 -11.33
C GLU A 171 8.41 11.33 -9.85
N ARG A 172 7.63 10.46 -9.18
CA ARG A 172 7.67 10.33 -7.71
C ARG A 172 7.89 8.91 -7.17
N LEU A 173 8.13 7.93 -8.03
CA LEU A 173 8.61 6.62 -7.57
C LEU A 173 10.13 6.70 -7.34
N ASP A 174 10.57 6.99 -6.12
CA ASP A 174 11.98 6.91 -5.65
C ASP A 174 12.61 5.50 -5.78
N LEU A 175 11.86 4.53 -6.31
CA LEU A 175 12.42 3.31 -6.88
C LEU A 175 13.26 3.60 -8.14
N PHE A 176 12.94 4.65 -8.93
CA PHE A 176 13.71 5.11 -10.10
C PHE A 176 15.09 5.64 -9.75
N ASP A 177 15.25 6.25 -8.58
CA ASP A 177 16.52 6.84 -8.14
C ASP A 177 17.51 5.77 -7.66
N LEU A 178 16.98 4.62 -7.19
CA LEU A 178 17.75 3.41 -6.88
C LEU A 178 18.30 2.74 -8.16
N PHE A 179 17.55 2.78 -9.26
CA PHE A 179 17.97 2.25 -10.57
C PHE A 179 19.02 3.11 -11.28
N ASN A 180 18.91 4.43 -11.21
CA ASN A 180 19.90 5.33 -11.81
C ASN A 180 21.27 5.27 -11.11
N ARG A 181 21.33 5.02 -9.80
CA ARG A 181 22.61 4.92 -9.07
C ARG A 181 23.31 3.57 -9.27
N ALA A 182 22.55 2.50 -9.52
CA ALA A 182 23.11 1.19 -9.88
C ALA A 182 23.73 1.17 -11.30
N GLY A 183 23.36 2.12 -12.17
CA GLY A 183 23.93 2.29 -13.51
C GLY A 183 25.05 3.35 -13.62
N ALA A 184 25.46 3.99 -12.51
CA ALA A 184 26.41 5.11 -12.53
C ALA A 184 27.72 4.87 -11.75
N VAL A 185 27.96 3.66 -11.23
CA VAL A 185 29.25 3.31 -10.60
C VAL A 185 29.64 1.88 -11.00
N GLY A 186 30.56 1.76 -11.96
CA GLY A 186 31.37 0.56 -12.21
C GLY A 186 30.91 -0.33 -13.35
#